data_AF-A0AAE9DMU1-F1
#
_entry.id   AF-A0AAE9DMU1-F1
#
_cell.length_a   1.000
_cell.length_b   1.000
_cell.length_c   1.000
_cell.angle_alpha   90.00
_cell.angle_beta   90.00
_cell.angle_gamma   90.00
#
_symmetry.space_group_name_H-M   'P 1'
#
loop_
_entity.id
_entity.type
_entity.pdbx_description
1 polymer ?
#
loop_
_entity_poly.entity_id
_entity_poly.type
_entity_poly.pdbx_seq_one_letter_code
_entity_poly.pdbx_strand_id
1 'polypeptide(L)'
;MPRPYKILAVRPDCLTTEQKKMIPRRIRRKITWGYKPNMDLNKYTHIVVPKKYMKKENTLLVKDDDLFIWQCVASLANIMPETWFDAILESDNYFEKDHVHMLIHMEYNTNVHNETLLKLKTHLHMGRPRFLTNAKITILDTQNKEISKKKKEWEDIIHSFGAEIHSKPKPDNEKTLLPYNSMYSYKDGKKKVQNSCWILKYEDSKIKSIWKSDQEKYTVVPFRFVLECIARYQILPIDMTKRSDEKSNDGPGSTTRGSTTGSTSKTQISV
;
A
#
# COMPACT_ATOMS: atom_id res chain seq x y z
N MET A 1 15.94 1.49 28.24
CA MET A 1 15.64 2.93 28.04
C MET A 1 14.15 3.11 27.86
N PRO A 2 13.54 4.23 28.29
CA PRO A 2 12.15 4.54 27.95
C PRO A 2 12.01 4.79 26.43
N ARG A 3 10.95 4.26 25.81
CA ARG A 3 10.69 4.44 24.37
C ARG A 3 10.51 5.94 24.03
N PRO A 4 11.12 6.47 22.96
CA PRO A 4 11.10 7.90 22.61
C PRO A 4 9.81 8.28 21.87
N TYR A 5 8.67 8.16 22.55
CA TYR A 5 7.36 8.47 21.96
C TYR A 5 7.27 9.92 21.46
N LYS A 6 6.84 10.07 20.20
CA LYS A 6 6.39 11.33 19.57
C LYS A 6 5.14 11.00 18.78
N ILE A 7 4.03 11.65 19.10
CA ILE A 7 2.69 11.26 18.64
C ILE A 7 2.09 12.41 17.84
N LEU A 8 1.55 12.11 16.66
CA LEU A 8 0.72 13.03 15.90
C LEU A 8 -0.75 12.61 16.04
N ALA A 9 -1.57 13.40 16.71
CA ALA A 9 -3.02 13.30 16.59
C ALA A 9 -3.44 14.07 15.34
N VAL A 10 -3.78 13.37 14.25
CA VAL A 10 -4.05 13.98 12.93
C VAL A 10 -5.21 14.97 13.00
N ARG A 11 -6.25 14.61 13.74
CA ARG A 11 -7.34 15.52 14.13
C ARG A 11 -7.00 16.20 15.46
N PRO A 12 -7.09 17.53 15.57
CA PRO A 12 -6.91 18.22 16.84
C PRO A 12 -8.10 18.01 17.79
N ASP A 13 -9.26 17.59 17.25
CA ASP A 13 -10.56 17.47 17.91
C ASP A 13 -10.98 16.01 18.19
N CYS A 14 -10.07 15.03 18.05
CA CYS A 14 -10.37 13.62 18.37
C CYS A 14 -10.60 13.34 19.86
N LEU A 15 -10.32 14.32 20.74
CA LEU A 15 -10.65 14.32 22.16
C LEU A 15 -11.14 15.71 22.59
N THR A 16 -12.03 15.75 23.57
CA THR A 16 -12.44 16.99 24.26
C THR A 16 -11.29 17.65 25.03
N THR A 17 -11.48 18.90 25.44
CA THR A 17 -10.52 19.64 26.27
C THR A 17 -10.29 18.97 27.63
N GLU A 18 -11.34 18.34 28.16
CA GLU A 18 -11.39 17.66 29.46
C GLU A 18 -10.63 16.34 29.38
N GLN A 19 -10.93 15.52 28.39
CA GLN A 19 -10.19 14.28 28.10
C GLN A 19 -8.68 14.57 27.89
N LYS A 20 -8.32 15.61 27.12
CA LYS A 20 -6.92 16.02 26.96
C LYS A 20 -6.25 16.39 28.30
N LYS A 21 -6.98 16.99 29.25
CA LYS A 21 -6.44 17.29 30.60
C LYS A 21 -6.22 16.01 31.42
N MET A 22 -7.10 15.01 31.27
CA MET A 22 -7.00 13.69 31.93
C MET A 22 -5.77 12.88 31.47
N ILE A 23 -5.35 13.01 30.20
CA ILE A 23 -4.10 12.36 29.74
C ILE A 23 -2.91 12.79 30.62
N PRO A 24 -2.15 11.84 31.20
CA PRO A 24 -1.02 12.13 32.07
C PRO A 24 -0.05 13.12 31.44
N ARG A 25 0.43 14.09 32.22
CA ARG A 25 1.31 15.18 31.75
C ARG A 25 2.57 14.65 31.03
N ARG A 26 3.08 13.48 31.44
CA ARG A 26 4.21 12.77 30.81
C ARG A 26 3.93 12.29 29.38
N ILE A 27 2.69 11.95 29.07
CA ILE A 27 2.21 11.51 27.75
C ILE A 27 1.77 12.73 26.93
N ARG A 28 0.91 13.59 27.48
CA ARG A 28 0.34 14.75 26.77
C ARG A 28 1.38 15.67 26.15
N ARG A 29 2.54 15.87 26.80
CA ARG A 29 3.67 16.65 26.26
C ARG A 29 4.32 16.06 25.00
N LYS A 30 4.02 14.80 24.66
CA LYS A 30 4.56 14.09 23.49
C LYS A 30 3.59 14.08 22.29
N ILE A 31 2.41 14.69 22.43
CA ILE A 31 1.36 14.70 21.40
C ILE A 31 1.33 16.08 20.70
N THR A 32 1.57 16.08 19.39
CA THR A 32 1.21 17.17 18.48
C THR A 32 -0.26 17.00 18.08
N TRP A 33 -1.06 18.05 18.22
CA TRP A 33 -2.49 18.04 17.84
C TRP A 33 -2.70 18.79 16.52
N GLY A 34 -3.31 18.10 15.55
CA GLY A 34 -3.57 18.60 14.20
C GLY A 34 -2.40 18.35 13.25
N TYR A 35 -2.66 17.57 12.20
CA TYR A 35 -1.78 17.50 11.03
C TYR A 35 -1.83 18.82 10.25
N LYS A 36 -0.70 19.18 9.63
CA LYS A 36 -0.60 20.24 8.62
C LYS A 36 0.08 19.67 7.38
N PRO A 37 -0.29 20.11 6.17
CA PRO A 37 0.44 19.77 4.95
C PRO A 37 1.94 19.99 5.10
N ASN A 38 2.75 19.14 4.45
CA ASN A 38 4.22 19.18 4.48
C ASN A 38 4.88 18.92 5.86
N MET A 39 4.13 18.42 6.86
CA MET A 39 4.76 17.86 8.07
C MET A 39 5.59 16.61 7.74
N ASP A 40 6.85 16.60 8.15
CA ASP A 40 7.70 15.40 8.11
C ASP A 40 7.19 14.34 9.10
N LEU A 41 6.49 13.34 8.55
CA LEU A 41 5.87 12.26 9.31
C LEU A 41 6.90 11.32 9.96
N ASN A 42 8.15 11.27 9.48
CA ASN A 42 9.18 10.38 10.04
C ASN A 42 9.71 10.88 11.41
N LYS A 43 9.39 12.12 11.81
CA LYS A 43 9.69 12.63 13.16
C LYS A 43 8.79 12.06 14.25
N TYR A 44 7.69 11.40 13.88
CA TYR A 44 6.75 10.78 14.81
C TYR A 44 7.01 9.28 14.91
N THR A 45 6.82 8.72 16.11
CA THR A 45 6.80 7.27 16.30
C THR A 45 5.40 6.69 16.15
N HIS A 46 4.36 7.50 16.39
CA HIS A 46 2.95 7.11 16.24
C HIS A 46 2.14 8.22 15.56
N ILE A 47 1.24 7.84 14.65
CA ILE A 47 0.27 8.74 14.01
C ILE A 47 -1.13 8.18 14.30
N VAL A 48 -1.94 8.93 15.04
CA VAL A 48 -3.32 8.59 15.36
C VAL A 48 -4.23 9.12 14.26
N VAL A 49 -4.78 8.21 13.45
CA VAL A 49 -5.58 8.52 12.26
C VAL A 49 -7.09 8.54 12.57
N PRO A 50 -7.87 9.43 11.92
CA PRO A 50 -9.30 9.50 12.17
C PRO A 50 -10.07 8.23 11.81
N LYS A 51 -11.21 7.99 12.48
CA LYS A 51 -12.11 6.85 12.27
C LYS A 51 -12.47 6.56 10.80
N LYS A 52 -12.48 7.56 9.90
CA LYS A 52 -12.71 7.35 8.46
C LYS A 52 -11.66 6.46 7.75
N TYR A 53 -10.48 6.30 8.34
CA TYR A 53 -9.41 5.42 7.85
C TYR A 53 -9.43 4.04 8.51
N MET A 54 -10.36 3.78 9.43
CA MET A 54 -10.42 2.53 10.18
C MET A 54 -11.58 1.67 9.68
N LYS A 55 -11.35 0.36 9.62
CA LYS A 55 -12.41 -0.65 9.58
C LYS A 55 -12.35 -1.50 10.86
N LYS A 56 -13.18 -2.53 10.95
CA LYS A 56 -13.08 -3.55 12.01
C LYS A 56 -11.70 -4.23 11.99
N GLU A 57 -11.37 -4.94 13.06
CA GLU A 57 -10.18 -5.82 13.12
C GLU A 57 -8.88 -5.09 12.75
N ASN A 58 -8.60 -3.95 13.40
CA ASN A 58 -7.34 -3.21 13.28
C ASN A 58 -6.89 -2.96 11.82
N THR A 59 -7.84 -2.76 10.91
CA THR A 59 -7.60 -2.60 9.48
C THR A 59 -7.56 -1.13 9.07
N LEU A 60 -6.48 -0.73 8.39
CA LEU A 60 -6.32 0.58 7.78
C LEU A 60 -6.91 0.60 6.37
N LEU A 61 -7.86 1.50 6.09
CA LEU A 61 -8.41 1.75 4.76
C LEU A 61 -7.53 2.73 3.99
N VAL A 62 -7.07 2.33 2.80
CA VAL A 62 -6.30 3.18 1.86
C VAL A 62 -6.99 3.26 0.49
N LYS A 63 -6.82 4.39 -0.21
CA LYS A 63 -7.50 4.72 -1.48
C LYS A 63 -6.57 5.42 -2.46
N ASP A 64 -6.83 5.28 -3.75
CA ASP A 64 -6.03 5.81 -4.89
C ASP A 64 -5.75 7.32 -4.86
N ASP A 65 -6.54 8.11 -4.14
CA ASP A 65 -6.53 9.58 -4.20
C ASP A 65 -6.15 10.26 -2.88
N ASP A 66 -6.07 9.51 -1.77
CA ASP A 66 -5.75 9.99 -0.43
C ASP A 66 -4.24 9.92 -0.17
N LEU A 67 -3.51 10.91 -0.69
CA LEU A 67 -2.06 11.03 -0.58
C LEU A 67 -1.56 10.99 0.88
N PHE A 68 -2.33 11.57 1.80
CA PHE A 68 -1.98 11.62 3.21
C PHE A 68 -1.86 10.23 3.84
N ILE A 69 -2.81 9.33 3.60
CA ILE A 69 -2.74 8.00 4.22
C ILE A 69 -1.59 7.16 3.64
N TRP A 70 -1.25 7.33 2.36
CA TRP A 70 -0.06 6.70 1.78
C TRP A 70 1.25 7.27 2.33
N GLN A 71 1.33 8.58 2.61
CA GLN A 71 2.45 9.17 3.36
C GLN A 71 2.56 8.54 4.76
N CYS A 72 1.43 8.29 5.46
CA CYS A 72 1.44 7.58 6.73
C CYS A 72 1.97 6.14 6.59
N VAL A 73 1.57 5.39 5.56
CA VAL A 73 2.07 4.03 5.30
C VAL A 73 3.57 4.05 5.01
N ALA A 74 4.07 4.99 4.20
CA ALA A 74 5.50 5.14 3.87
C ALA A 74 6.39 5.58 5.05
N SER A 75 5.82 6.29 6.02
CA SER A 75 6.55 6.82 7.18
C SER A 75 7.04 5.73 8.13
N LEU A 76 8.02 6.07 8.98
CA LEU A 76 8.47 5.20 10.07
C LEU A 76 7.45 5.05 11.21
N ALA A 77 6.41 5.88 11.28
CA ALA A 77 5.47 5.87 12.39
C ALA A 77 4.53 4.65 12.36
N ASN A 78 4.22 4.11 13.54
CA ASN A 78 3.08 3.21 13.73
C ASN A 78 1.77 3.98 13.50
N ILE A 79 0.81 3.33 12.84
CA ILE A 79 -0.49 3.95 12.56
C ILE A 79 -1.49 3.43 13.59
N MET A 80 -2.09 4.36 14.32
CA MET A 80 -2.92 4.09 15.50
C MET A 80 -4.36 4.56 15.26
N PRO A 81 -5.36 3.84 15.78
CA PRO A 81 -6.75 4.28 15.78
C PRO A 81 -6.99 5.37 16.84
N GLU A 82 -7.99 6.23 16.62
CA GLU A 82 -8.46 7.18 17.66
C GLU A 82 -8.81 6.47 18.99
N THR A 83 -9.28 5.22 18.94
CA THR A 83 -9.61 4.40 20.12
C THR A 83 -8.41 4.01 21.00
N TRP A 84 -7.18 4.21 20.53
CA TRP A 84 -6.00 4.10 21.39
C TRP A 84 -5.96 5.20 22.45
N PHE A 85 -6.50 6.39 22.16
CA PHE A 85 -6.63 7.43 23.18
C PHE A 85 -7.67 7.08 24.25
N ASP A 86 -8.76 6.41 23.88
CA ASP A 86 -9.77 5.94 24.84
C ASP A 86 -9.11 4.97 25.85
N ALA A 87 -8.31 4.01 25.37
CA ALA A 87 -7.53 3.10 26.23
C ALA A 87 -6.50 3.83 27.12
N ILE A 88 -5.82 4.87 26.61
CA ILE A 88 -4.88 5.69 27.42
C ILE A 88 -5.61 6.48 28.52
N LEU A 89 -6.89 6.85 28.32
CA LEU A 89 -7.70 7.51 29.33
C LEU A 89 -8.17 6.54 30.43
N GLU A 90 -8.39 5.28 30.09
CA GLU A 90 -8.70 4.21 31.06
C GLU A 90 -7.48 3.80 31.89
N SER A 91 -6.32 3.61 31.26
CA SER A 91 -5.06 3.35 31.97
C SER A 91 -3.84 3.79 31.17
N ASP A 92 -2.91 4.48 31.83
CA ASP A 92 -1.67 4.92 31.20
C ASP A 92 -0.70 3.77 30.86
N ASN A 93 -0.98 2.55 31.32
CA ASN A 93 -0.32 1.32 30.88
C ASN A 93 -0.58 0.99 29.40
N TYR A 94 -1.72 1.40 28.82
CA TYR A 94 -2.02 1.20 27.38
C TYR A 94 -1.14 2.07 26.46
N PHE A 95 -0.43 3.04 27.04
CA PHE A 95 0.65 3.75 26.34
C PHE A 95 1.85 2.85 26.04
N GLU A 96 2.17 1.92 26.95
CA GLU A 96 3.32 1.01 26.84
C GLU A 96 2.92 -0.31 26.16
N LYS A 97 1.62 -0.64 26.17
CA LYS A 97 0.99 -1.70 25.36
C LYS A 97 0.44 -1.17 24.02
N ASP A 98 1.15 -0.23 23.39
CA ASP A 98 0.79 0.33 22.07
C ASP A 98 0.45 -0.73 21.00
N HIS A 99 1.24 -1.79 20.90
CA HIS A 99 1.14 -2.85 19.90
C HIS A 99 -0.25 -3.52 19.76
N VAL A 100 -1.03 -3.70 20.85
CA VAL A 100 -2.37 -4.30 20.76
C VAL A 100 -3.42 -3.39 20.12
N HIS A 101 -3.15 -2.08 20.03
CA HIS A 101 -4.01 -1.11 19.37
C HIS A 101 -3.54 -0.70 17.97
N MET A 102 -2.36 -1.15 17.51
CA MET A 102 -1.85 -0.79 16.19
C MET A 102 -2.80 -1.23 15.08
N LEU A 103 -2.96 -0.40 14.04
CA LEU A 103 -3.49 -0.88 12.76
C LEU A 103 -2.42 -1.77 12.11
N ILE A 104 -2.78 -3.01 11.77
CA ILE A 104 -1.85 -4.06 11.32
C ILE A 104 -2.22 -4.66 9.96
N HIS A 105 -3.50 -4.59 9.56
CA HIS A 105 -3.97 -4.99 8.23
C HIS A 105 -4.14 -3.75 7.34
N MET A 106 -4.12 -3.92 6.01
CA MET A 106 -4.52 -2.88 5.05
C MET A 106 -5.69 -3.35 4.20
N GLU A 107 -6.68 -2.49 3.99
CA GLU A 107 -7.70 -2.66 2.97
C GLU A 107 -7.44 -1.68 1.82
N TYR A 108 -7.27 -2.24 0.62
CA TYR A 108 -7.16 -1.50 -0.62
C TYR A 108 -8.05 -2.13 -1.67
N ASN A 109 -8.74 -1.31 -2.48
CA ASN A 109 -9.57 -1.78 -3.58
C ASN A 109 -10.54 -2.92 -3.16
N THR A 110 -11.22 -2.74 -2.02
CA THR A 110 -12.12 -3.71 -1.32
C THR A 110 -11.49 -5.00 -0.80
N ASN A 111 -10.20 -5.23 -1.00
CA ASN A 111 -9.49 -6.42 -0.53
C ASN A 111 -8.76 -6.14 0.79
N VAL A 112 -8.99 -6.96 1.81
CA VAL A 112 -8.23 -6.93 3.06
C VAL A 112 -6.96 -7.77 2.91
N HIS A 113 -5.83 -7.21 3.31
CA HIS A 113 -4.51 -7.84 3.26
C HIS A 113 -3.94 -7.95 4.67
N ASN A 114 -3.99 -9.17 5.22
CA ASN A 114 -3.70 -9.41 6.63
C ASN A 114 -2.23 -9.17 7.00
N GLU A 115 -2.03 -8.51 8.14
CA GLU A 115 -0.72 -8.20 8.74
C GLU A 115 0.28 -7.44 7.83
N THR A 116 -0.17 -6.95 6.67
CA THR A 116 0.70 -6.29 5.69
C THR A 116 1.29 -4.99 6.21
N LEU A 117 0.51 -4.19 6.95
CA LEU A 117 1.00 -2.97 7.59
C LEU A 117 1.98 -3.30 8.71
N LEU A 118 1.68 -4.31 9.54
CA LEU A 118 2.59 -4.77 10.59
C LEU A 118 3.94 -5.23 10.02
N LYS A 119 3.92 -6.08 8.98
CA LYS A 119 5.12 -6.57 8.30
C LYS A 119 5.94 -5.43 7.69
N LEU A 120 5.27 -4.48 7.04
CA LEU A 120 5.89 -3.28 6.47
C LEU A 120 6.58 -2.44 7.54
N LYS A 121 5.87 -2.09 8.63
CA LYS A 121 6.43 -1.28 9.73
C LYS A 121 7.57 -2.00 10.46
N THR A 122 7.40 -3.30 10.73
CA THR A 122 8.44 -4.15 11.34
C THR A 122 9.72 -4.14 10.51
N HIS A 123 9.62 -4.34 9.19
CA HIS A 123 10.78 -4.31 8.30
C HIS A 123 11.49 -2.95 8.29
N LEU A 124 10.74 -1.84 8.28
CA LEU A 124 11.30 -0.49 8.39
C LEU A 124 12.02 -0.27 9.73
N HIS A 125 11.44 -0.71 10.85
CA HIS A 125 12.06 -0.59 12.18
C HIS A 125 13.29 -1.48 12.37
N MET A 126 13.34 -2.63 11.68
CA MET A 126 14.53 -3.49 11.61
C MET A 126 15.63 -2.95 10.68
N GLY A 127 15.45 -1.79 10.05
CA GLY A 127 16.43 -1.22 9.12
C GLY A 127 16.60 -2.01 7.82
N ARG A 128 15.64 -2.86 7.45
CA ARG A 128 15.67 -3.58 6.16
C ARG A 128 15.52 -2.59 5.00
N PRO A 129 16.02 -2.93 3.78
CA PRO A 129 15.77 -2.15 2.59
C PRO A 129 14.26 -1.90 2.39
N ARG A 130 13.92 -0.69 1.91
CA ARG A 130 12.52 -0.29 1.74
C ARG A 130 11.87 -1.13 0.64
N PHE A 131 10.54 -1.16 0.64
CA PHE A 131 9.76 -2.10 -0.17
C PHE A 131 10.12 -2.10 -1.67
N LEU A 132 10.31 -0.93 -2.26
CA LEU A 132 10.61 -0.71 -3.68
C LEU A 132 12.10 -0.47 -3.95
N THR A 133 13.02 -0.83 -3.04
CA THR A 133 14.46 -0.72 -3.30
C THR A 133 14.85 -1.47 -4.59
N ASN A 134 15.66 -0.82 -5.42
CA ASN A 134 16.06 -1.18 -6.80
C ASN A 134 14.96 -1.04 -7.88
N ALA A 135 13.71 -0.72 -7.56
CA ALA A 135 12.70 -0.41 -8.58
C ALA A 135 12.95 0.98 -9.18
N LYS A 136 13.13 1.06 -10.50
CA LYS A 136 13.33 2.27 -11.29
C LYS A 136 11.98 2.68 -11.90
N ILE A 137 11.29 3.63 -11.29
CA ILE A 137 9.91 3.99 -11.63
C ILE A 137 9.87 5.26 -12.48
N THR A 138 9.14 5.20 -13.60
CA THR A 138 8.71 6.36 -14.38
C THR A 138 7.19 6.44 -14.36
N ILE A 139 6.64 7.54 -13.86
CA ILE A 139 5.21 7.83 -13.93
C ILE A 139 4.95 8.61 -15.22
N LEU A 140 4.16 8.03 -16.14
CA LEU A 140 3.80 8.70 -17.37
C LEU A 140 2.82 9.85 -17.11
N ASP A 141 2.78 10.81 -18.02
CA ASP A 141 1.80 11.90 -17.97
C ASP A 141 0.40 11.42 -18.37
N THR A 142 -0.59 12.16 -17.90
CA THR A 142 -2.02 12.01 -18.21
C THR A 142 -2.58 13.39 -18.57
N GLN A 143 -3.62 13.40 -19.41
CA GLN A 143 -4.40 14.58 -19.79
C GLN A 143 -5.36 14.98 -18.65
N ASN A 144 -5.63 14.10 -17.69
CA ASN A 144 -6.39 14.42 -16.48
C ASN A 144 -5.60 15.40 -15.59
N LYS A 145 -6.03 16.67 -15.60
CA LYS A 145 -5.39 17.77 -14.86
C LYS A 145 -5.34 17.55 -13.35
N GLU A 146 -6.35 16.93 -12.75
CA GLU A 146 -6.39 16.72 -11.30
C GLU A 146 -5.43 15.61 -10.85
N ILE A 147 -5.29 14.55 -11.65
CA ILE A 147 -4.27 13.52 -11.42
C ILE A 147 -2.87 14.09 -11.69
N SER A 148 -2.70 14.86 -12.76
CA SER A 148 -1.43 15.49 -13.14
C SER A 148 -0.87 16.39 -12.03
N LYS A 149 -1.71 17.23 -11.38
CA LYS A 149 -1.30 18.04 -10.21
C LYS A 149 -0.70 17.19 -9.08
N LYS A 150 -1.26 16.01 -8.81
CA LYS A 150 -0.82 15.08 -7.76
C LYS A 150 0.44 14.28 -8.12
N LYS A 151 0.93 14.34 -9.37
CA LYS A 151 2.05 13.52 -9.85
C LYS A 151 3.29 13.66 -8.95
N LYS A 152 3.66 14.88 -8.58
CA LYS A 152 4.88 15.12 -7.78
C LYS A 152 4.79 14.54 -6.37
N GLU A 153 3.64 14.70 -5.71
CA GLU A 153 3.40 14.08 -4.41
C GLU A 153 3.42 12.54 -4.50
N TRP A 154 2.92 11.98 -5.60
CA TRP A 154 3.01 10.55 -5.87
C TRP A 154 4.44 10.06 -6.09
N GLU A 155 5.26 10.80 -6.83
CA GLU A 155 6.70 10.53 -6.97
C GLU A 155 7.39 10.49 -5.60
N ASP A 156 7.10 11.47 -4.73
CA ASP A 156 7.73 11.58 -3.41
C ASP A 156 7.26 10.48 -2.43
N ILE A 157 5.98 10.07 -2.51
CA ILE A 157 5.45 8.90 -1.77
C ILE A 157 6.12 7.61 -2.23
N ILE A 158 6.19 7.38 -3.55
CA ILE A 158 6.77 6.15 -4.13
C ILE A 158 8.28 6.10 -3.88
N HIS A 159 8.98 7.25 -3.94
CA HIS A 159 10.36 7.39 -3.51
C HIS A 159 10.54 7.09 -2.01
N SER A 160 9.59 7.49 -1.17
CA SER A 160 9.58 7.15 0.27
C SER A 160 9.41 5.64 0.53
N PHE A 161 8.98 4.83 -0.46
CA PHE A 161 9.06 3.37 -0.41
C PHE A 161 10.38 2.79 -0.96
N GLY A 162 11.35 3.63 -1.32
CA GLY A 162 12.70 3.23 -1.76
C GLY A 162 12.91 3.14 -3.26
N ALA A 163 11.94 3.55 -4.08
CA ALA A 163 12.07 3.54 -5.53
C ALA A 163 12.99 4.66 -6.05
N GLU A 164 13.68 4.39 -7.15
CA GLU A 164 14.36 5.42 -7.94
C GLU A 164 13.37 6.04 -8.93
N ILE A 165 13.00 7.30 -8.74
CA ILE A 165 12.10 8.02 -9.66
C ILE A 165 12.88 8.61 -10.83
N HIS A 166 12.39 8.40 -12.05
CA HIS A 166 12.99 8.95 -13.28
C HIS A 166 11.95 9.63 -14.17
N SER A 167 12.36 10.71 -14.83
CA SER A 167 11.55 11.45 -15.81
C SER A 167 11.43 10.73 -17.16
N LYS A 168 12.28 9.73 -17.41
CA LYS A 168 12.26 8.86 -18.60
C LYS A 168 12.59 7.43 -18.16
N PRO A 169 12.00 6.39 -18.79
CA PRO A 169 12.29 5.01 -18.44
C PRO A 169 13.76 4.68 -18.64
N LYS A 170 14.39 4.05 -17.64
CA LYS A 170 15.76 3.52 -17.74
C LYS A 170 15.68 2.01 -17.96
N PRO A 171 15.90 1.49 -19.18
CA PRO A 171 15.86 0.05 -19.43
C PRO A 171 16.80 -0.71 -18.50
N ASP A 172 16.42 -1.95 -18.21
CA ASP A 172 17.29 -2.87 -17.52
C ASP A 172 18.36 -3.45 -18.45
N ASN A 173 19.41 -3.98 -17.84
CA ASN A 173 20.57 -4.58 -18.48
C ASN A 173 21.15 -5.67 -17.57
N GLU A 174 22.14 -6.42 -18.05
CA GLU A 174 22.80 -7.53 -17.34
C GLU A 174 23.31 -7.18 -15.94
N LYS A 175 23.61 -5.90 -15.67
CA LYS A 175 24.13 -5.41 -14.38
C LYS A 175 23.05 -4.81 -13.47
N THR A 176 21.79 -4.80 -13.92
CA THR A 176 20.70 -4.22 -13.13
C THR A 176 20.29 -5.18 -12.02
N LEU A 177 20.38 -4.69 -10.78
CA LEU A 177 19.78 -5.36 -9.64
C LEU A 177 18.26 -5.32 -9.74
N LEU A 178 17.64 -6.47 -9.50
CA LEU A 178 16.20 -6.67 -9.43
C LEU A 178 15.61 -6.02 -8.16
N PRO A 179 14.29 -5.74 -8.09
CA PRO A 179 13.66 -5.17 -6.89
C PRO A 179 13.93 -6.06 -5.67
N TYR A 180 14.42 -5.48 -4.56
CA TYR A 180 14.89 -6.26 -3.41
C TYR A 180 13.82 -7.20 -2.81
N ASN A 181 12.56 -6.77 -2.83
CA ASN A 181 11.41 -7.56 -2.37
C ASN A 181 10.69 -8.33 -3.50
N SER A 182 11.30 -8.44 -4.69
CA SER A 182 10.83 -9.37 -5.72
C SER A 182 11.01 -10.81 -5.22
N MET A 183 10.04 -11.69 -5.50
CA MET A 183 10.11 -13.06 -4.99
C MET A 183 11.27 -13.83 -5.60
N TYR A 184 12.29 -14.11 -4.79
CA TYR A 184 13.06 -15.35 -4.95
C TYR A 184 12.41 -16.47 -4.14
N SER A 185 11.92 -17.49 -4.83
CA SER A 185 12.15 -18.85 -4.36
C SER A 185 13.40 -19.36 -5.08
N TYR A 186 14.55 -19.37 -4.41
CA TYR A 186 15.85 -19.90 -4.88
C TYR A 186 15.85 -21.40 -5.29
N LYS A 187 14.66 -22.01 -5.41
CA LYS A 187 14.44 -23.43 -5.71
C LYS A 187 13.56 -23.67 -6.94
N ASP A 188 12.98 -22.62 -7.54
CA ASP A 188 11.93 -22.80 -8.56
C ASP A 188 12.07 -21.77 -9.70
N GLY A 189 12.92 -22.10 -10.69
CA GLY A 189 13.28 -21.24 -11.82
C GLY A 189 12.16 -20.97 -12.83
N LYS A 190 10.91 -21.29 -12.49
CA LYS A 190 9.71 -21.09 -13.32
C LYS A 190 8.90 -19.84 -12.97
N LYS A 191 9.21 -19.15 -11.88
CA LYS A 191 8.54 -17.89 -11.52
C LYS A 191 9.21 -16.72 -12.23
N LYS A 192 8.48 -16.06 -13.14
CA LYS A 192 8.90 -14.82 -13.79
C LYS A 192 9.26 -13.78 -12.73
N VAL A 193 10.51 -13.35 -12.73
CA VAL A 193 10.97 -12.25 -11.88
C VAL A 193 10.40 -10.94 -12.44
N GLN A 194 10.16 -9.96 -11.57
CA GLN A 194 9.85 -8.60 -12.00
C GLN A 194 11.13 -7.85 -12.37
N ASN A 195 11.14 -7.24 -13.55
CA ASN A 195 12.14 -6.24 -13.95
C ASN A 195 12.18 -5.10 -12.92
N SER A 196 13.24 -4.31 -12.95
CA SER A 196 13.39 -3.09 -12.15
C SER A 196 12.81 -1.87 -12.86
N CYS A 197 12.87 -1.80 -14.20
CA CYS A 197 12.32 -0.69 -14.97
C CYS A 197 10.79 -0.75 -15.06
N TRP A 198 10.09 0.05 -14.26
CA TRP A 198 8.63 0.12 -14.23
C TRP A 198 8.12 1.43 -14.85
N ILE A 199 7.23 1.31 -15.83
CA ILE A 199 6.56 2.41 -16.51
C ILE A 199 5.10 2.39 -16.08
N LEU A 200 4.74 3.29 -15.16
CA LEU A 200 3.39 3.41 -14.62
C LEU A 200 2.54 4.26 -15.58
N LYS A 201 1.54 3.64 -16.22
CA LYS A 201 0.62 4.28 -17.18
C LYS A 201 -0.71 4.67 -16.54
N TYR A 202 -1.30 5.75 -17.02
CA TYR A 202 -2.74 5.98 -17.00
C TYR A 202 -3.35 5.46 -18.32
N GLU A 203 -4.67 5.43 -18.43
CA GLU A 203 -5.37 4.94 -19.64
C GLU A 203 -5.05 5.77 -20.88
N ASP A 204 -4.86 7.08 -20.71
CA ASP A 204 -4.59 8.08 -21.74
C ASP A 204 -3.10 8.40 -21.95
N SER A 205 -2.20 7.70 -21.23
CA SER A 205 -0.76 7.91 -21.33
C SER A 205 -0.20 7.47 -22.69
N LYS A 206 0.71 8.27 -23.27
CA LYS A 206 1.40 7.94 -24.52
C LYS A 206 2.48 6.87 -24.29
N ILE A 207 2.25 5.66 -24.79
CA ILE A 207 3.18 4.52 -24.67
C ILE A 207 3.96 4.33 -25.98
N LYS A 208 5.30 4.27 -25.93
CA LYS A 208 6.13 3.95 -27.10
C LYS A 208 6.12 2.44 -27.38
N SER A 209 6.11 2.06 -28.66
CA SER A 209 6.08 0.64 -29.08
C SER A 209 7.19 -0.20 -28.43
N ILE A 210 8.42 0.32 -28.39
CA ILE A 210 9.58 -0.38 -27.82
C ILE A 210 9.39 -0.81 -26.36
N TRP A 211 8.64 -0.04 -25.57
CA TRP A 211 8.35 -0.37 -24.16
C TRP A 211 7.36 -1.54 -24.01
N LYS A 212 6.58 -1.86 -25.05
CA LYS A 212 5.66 -3.01 -25.06
C LYS A 212 6.31 -4.27 -25.63
N SER A 213 7.23 -4.12 -26.59
CA SER A 213 7.88 -5.24 -27.27
C SER A 213 9.06 -5.83 -26.50
N ASP A 214 9.84 -5.00 -25.80
CA ASP A 214 11.05 -5.41 -25.09
C ASP A 214 10.74 -5.68 -23.60
N GLN A 215 10.01 -6.77 -23.35
CA GLN A 215 9.52 -7.15 -22.01
C GLN A 215 10.63 -7.64 -21.06
N GLU A 216 11.85 -7.84 -21.54
CA GLU A 216 13.03 -8.13 -20.71
C GLU A 216 13.61 -6.85 -20.09
N LYS A 217 13.39 -5.68 -20.71
CA LYS A 217 13.94 -4.39 -20.26
C LYS A 217 12.91 -3.43 -19.67
N TYR A 218 11.62 -3.65 -19.91
CA TYR A 218 10.54 -2.74 -19.49
C TYR A 218 9.32 -3.49 -18.95
N THR A 219 8.83 -3.08 -17.77
CA THR A 219 7.50 -3.46 -17.24
C THR A 219 6.55 -2.27 -17.42
N VAL A 220 5.64 -2.33 -18.40
CA VAL A 220 4.58 -1.31 -18.59
C VAL A 220 3.29 -1.77 -17.92
N VAL A 221 2.84 -1.06 -16.88
CA VAL A 221 1.70 -1.47 -16.03
C VAL A 221 0.84 -0.27 -15.61
N PRO A 222 -0.47 -0.46 -15.33
CA PRO A 222 -1.32 0.62 -14.81
C PRO A 222 -0.76 1.22 -13.51
N PHE A 223 -0.97 2.52 -13.27
CA PHE A 223 -0.51 3.20 -12.05
C PHE A 223 -0.91 2.46 -10.76
N ARG A 224 -2.15 1.94 -10.68
CA ARG A 224 -2.67 1.14 -9.57
C ARG A 224 -1.79 -0.07 -9.18
N PHE A 225 -0.98 -0.61 -10.10
CA PHE A 225 -0.09 -1.73 -9.84
C PHE A 225 0.87 -1.48 -8.67
N VAL A 226 1.45 -0.28 -8.57
CA VAL A 226 2.39 0.03 -7.47
C VAL A 226 1.65 0.09 -6.12
N LEU A 227 0.42 0.60 -6.10
CA LEU A 227 -0.42 0.68 -4.91
C LEU A 227 -0.87 -0.72 -4.46
N GLU A 228 -1.30 -1.59 -5.38
CA GLU A 228 -1.57 -3.01 -5.10
C GLU A 228 -0.33 -3.70 -4.50
N CYS A 229 0.86 -3.46 -5.06
CA CYS A 229 2.10 -4.04 -4.53
C CYS A 229 2.40 -3.58 -3.10
N ILE A 230 2.24 -2.28 -2.81
CA ILE A 230 2.47 -1.72 -1.46
C ILE A 230 1.42 -2.24 -0.48
N ALA A 231 0.13 -2.22 -0.84
CA ALA A 231 -0.97 -2.67 0.01
C ALA A 231 -0.89 -4.16 0.36
N ARG A 232 -0.36 -4.99 -0.55
CA ARG A 232 -0.11 -6.42 -0.32
C ARG A 232 1.24 -6.70 0.34
N TYR A 233 2.09 -5.67 0.46
CA TYR A 233 3.52 -5.79 0.80
C TYR A 233 4.23 -6.90 0.00
N GLN A 234 3.94 -6.96 -1.30
CA GLN A 234 4.39 -8.00 -2.21
C GLN A 234 4.56 -7.44 -3.63
N ILE A 235 5.73 -7.66 -4.23
CA ILE A 235 5.96 -7.36 -5.65
C ILE A 235 5.17 -8.37 -6.50
N LEU A 236 4.13 -7.91 -7.21
CA LEU A 236 3.23 -8.76 -7.99
C LEU A 236 3.84 -9.13 -9.36
N PRO A 237 3.56 -10.33 -9.91
CA PRO A 237 4.00 -10.70 -11.26
C PRO A 237 3.21 -9.94 -12.35
N ILE A 238 3.84 -9.64 -13.49
CA ILE A 238 3.21 -8.88 -14.61
C ILE A 238 1.85 -9.50 -15.00
N ASP A 239 1.76 -10.81 -15.14
CA ASP A 239 0.57 -11.49 -15.68
C ASP A 239 -0.70 -11.33 -14.82
N MET A 240 -0.60 -10.93 -13.54
CA MET A 240 -1.79 -10.61 -12.73
C MET A 240 -2.49 -9.31 -13.16
N THR A 241 -1.81 -8.41 -13.86
CA THR A 241 -2.42 -7.13 -14.32
C THR A 241 -3.41 -7.30 -15.47
N LYS A 242 -3.30 -8.38 -16.27
CA LYS A 242 -4.23 -8.65 -17.37
C LYS A 242 -5.66 -8.90 -16.87
N ARG A 243 -5.80 -9.61 -15.73
CA ARG A 243 -7.10 -9.91 -15.11
C ARG A 243 -7.85 -8.70 -14.53
N SER A 244 -7.17 -7.57 -14.29
CA SER A 244 -7.84 -6.33 -13.87
C SER A 244 -8.32 -5.49 -15.05
N ASP A 245 -7.59 -5.49 -16.18
CA ASP A 245 -7.96 -4.71 -17.36
C ASP A 245 -9.18 -5.33 -18.09
N GLU A 246 -9.38 -6.65 -18.02
CA GLU A 246 -10.52 -7.37 -18.62
C GLU A 246 -11.89 -7.10 -17.95
N LYS A 247 -11.93 -6.64 -16.69
CA LYS A 247 -13.18 -6.48 -15.92
C LYS A 247 -13.96 -5.18 -16.16
N SER A 248 -13.53 -4.37 -17.12
CA SER A 248 -14.11 -3.05 -17.40
C SER A 248 -15.10 -3.03 -18.57
N ASN A 249 -15.36 -4.18 -19.22
CA ASN A 249 -15.89 -4.19 -20.59
C ASN A 249 -17.21 -4.97 -20.82
N ASP A 250 -17.99 -5.26 -19.77
CA ASP A 250 -19.34 -5.85 -19.89
C ASP A 250 -20.43 -4.85 -19.48
N GLY A 251 -20.86 -4.04 -20.47
CA GLY A 251 -22.15 -3.34 -20.47
C GLY A 251 -23.29 -4.26 -20.93
N PRO A 252 -24.56 -3.94 -20.62
CA PRO A 252 -25.59 -4.96 -20.49
C PRO A 252 -26.29 -5.36 -21.80
N GLY A 253 -26.54 -6.67 -21.95
CA GLY A 253 -27.71 -7.18 -22.69
C GLY A 253 -27.46 -8.30 -23.70
N SER A 254 -27.70 -9.55 -23.30
CA SER A 254 -28.55 -10.47 -24.07
C SER A 254 -28.89 -11.72 -23.26
N THR A 255 -30.17 -11.92 -22.98
CA THR A 255 -30.70 -13.14 -22.36
C THR A 255 -30.92 -14.23 -23.41
N THR A 256 -30.40 -15.45 -23.19
CA THR A 256 -31.11 -16.65 -23.66
C THR A 256 -31.00 -17.81 -22.67
N ARG A 257 -32.11 -18.57 -22.56
CA ARG A 257 -32.27 -19.86 -21.87
C ARG A 257 -31.17 -20.85 -22.33
N GLY A 258 -30.67 -21.80 -21.55
CA GLY A 258 -31.29 -22.49 -20.40
C GLY A 258 -31.69 -23.92 -20.81
N SER A 259 -30.91 -24.93 -20.43
CA SER A 259 -31.31 -26.34 -20.48
C SER A 259 -30.46 -27.19 -19.52
N THR A 260 -31.14 -27.96 -18.68
CA THR A 260 -30.57 -28.86 -17.68
C THR A 260 -30.59 -30.28 -18.23
N THR A 261 -29.49 -31.03 -18.14
CA THR A 261 -29.54 -32.51 -18.07
C THR A 261 -28.35 -33.04 -17.30
N GLY A 262 -28.60 -33.67 -16.16
CA GLY A 262 -27.70 -34.68 -15.61
C GLY A 262 -28.18 -36.07 -16.04
N SER A 263 -27.27 -37.04 -16.11
CA SER A 263 -27.64 -38.46 -16.18
C SER A 263 -26.58 -39.33 -15.51
N THR A 264 -27.03 -40.31 -14.75
CA THR A 264 -26.22 -41.19 -13.89
C THR A 264 -26.20 -42.63 -14.37
N SER A 265 -24.99 -43.16 -14.55
CA SER A 265 -24.53 -44.49 -14.07
C SER A 265 -24.98 -45.81 -14.72
N LYS A 266 -24.03 -46.78 -14.68
CA LYS A 266 -24.10 -48.25 -14.99
C LYS A 266 -24.16 -48.59 -16.49
N THR A 267 -23.53 -49.65 -17.03
CA THR A 267 -23.20 -51.03 -16.58
C THR A 267 -22.01 -51.57 -17.43
N GLN A 268 -21.26 -52.67 -17.18
CA GLN A 268 -20.61 -53.36 -16.02
C GLN A 268 -19.96 -54.68 -16.57
N ILE A 269 -19.00 -55.33 -15.87
CA ILE A 269 -18.50 -56.74 -16.11
C ILE A 269 -17.56 -56.86 -17.36
N SER A 270 -16.52 -57.72 -17.53
CA SER A 270 -15.83 -58.86 -16.84
C SER A 270 -14.33 -58.85 -17.25
N VAL A 271 -13.38 -59.66 -16.77
CA VAL A 271 -13.33 -60.86 -15.87
C VAL A 271 -12.31 -60.59 -14.78
#